data_AF-A0A2M7MI50-F1
#
_entry.id   AF-A0A2M7MI50-F1
#
_cell.length_a   1.000
_cell.length_b   1.000
_cell.length_c   1.000
_cell.angle_alpha   90.00
_cell.angle_beta   90.00
_cell.angle_gamma   90.00
#
_symmetry.space_group_name_H-M   'P 1'
#
loop_
_entity.id
_entity.type
_entity.pdbx_description
1 polymer ?
#
loop_
_entity_poly.entity_id
_entity_poly.type
_entity_poly.pdbx_seq_one_letter_code
_entity_poly.pdbx_strand_id
1 'polypeptide(L)'
;MPGNVLQDEIVVKTKEGVFKLLKNGRLVDLPSEALMAPADDLTTQEMAEEVAKMSEALKEKPAANFYFDVNDEHEARRLTSKNEEDKNRAIKQHIKKIVDEILKQLNLAGGAMLMTQLQNIIISRLKDVRSLAETRETLLRQGLATDEASELINLIEQKRAQVEELIKTGKIPIVAEASKDESIEPSKQVSLVVDTRAEEVKKDRLKEKKMAVEKKLDMQGVKYDQGHQAVAGEEIAHHITVGPVDEIRQLSLKEFRRLGANPREAAERLLEKIGLLEDESLIKKAAGIKAWHESEVYQAYLSIGAVSMSQKKPVEQVIREFRAADKPYLAPEEFNVVADLNRKLLY
;
A
#
# COMPACT_ATOMS: atom_id res chain seq x y z
N MET A 1 -36.01 51.08 -20.99
CA MET A 1 -34.56 50.83 -20.86
C MET A 1 -34.31 49.34 -21.06
N PRO A 2 -33.30 48.95 -21.84
CA PRO A 2 -33.25 47.68 -22.57
C PRO A 2 -32.88 46.50 -21.67
N GLY A 3 -33.45 45.33 -21.99
CA GLY A 3 -33.29 44.07 -21.26
C GLY A 3 -31.87 43.53 -21.34
N ASN A 4 -31.38 43.10 -20.17
CA ASN A 4 -30.06 42.54 -19.96
C ASN A 4 -30.05 41.08 -20.46
N VAL A 5 -29.74 40.87 -21.75
CA VAL A 5 -29.57 39.53 -22.34
C VAL A 5 -28.11 39.11 -22.14
N LEU A 6 -27.81 38.60 -20.94
CA LEU A 6 -26.54 37.95 -20.67
C LEU A 6 -26.63 36.46 -21.03
N GLN A 7 -25.94 36.10 -22.11
CA GLN A 7 -25.10 34.90 -22.23
C GLN A 7 -25.77 33.52 -22.42
N ASP A 8 -26.42 33.32 -23.58
CA ASP A 8 -26.65 31.98 -24.16
C ASP A 8 -25.54 31.61 -25.16
N GLU A 9 -24.29 31.70 -24.74
CA GLU A 9 -23.12 31.34 -25.56
C GLU A 9 -22.29 30.26 -24.84
N ILE A 10 -22.35 29.02 -25.33
CA ILE A 10 -21.62 27.87 -24.75
C ILE A 10 -20.54 27.43 -25.73
N VAL A 11 -19.29 27.31 -25.29
CA VAL A 11 -18.22 26.73 -26.12
C VAL A 11 -18.34 25.20 -26.08
N VAL A 12 -18.44 24.57 -27.26
CA VAL A 12 -18.59 23.13 -27.40
C VAL A 12 -17.45 22.56 -28.25
N LYS A 13 -16.87 21.45 -27.80
CA LYS A 13 -15.85 20.70 -28.54
C LYS A 13 -16.53 19.68 -29.45
N THR A 14 -16.28 19.78 -30.75
CA THR A 14 -16.80 18.84 -31.77
C THR A 14 -16.02 17.51 -31.74
N LYS A 15 -16.56 16.45 -32.37
CA LYS A 15 -15.91 15.13 -32.41
C LYS A 15 -14.59 15.15 -33.17
N GLU A 16 -14.44 16.13 -34.05
CA GLU A 16 -13.26 16.44 -34.84
C GLU A 16 -12.22 17.24 -34.05
N GLY A 17 -12.49 17.54 -32.77
CA GLY A 17 -11.56 18.24 -31.88
C GLY A 17 -11.57 19.76 -31.98
N VAL A 18 -12.40 20.34 -32.86
CA VAL A 18 -12.51 21.80 -33.07
C VAL A 18 -13.51 22.41 -32.09
N PHE A 19 -13.16 23.55 -31.49
CA PHE A 19 -14.07 24.32 -30.63
C PHE A 19 -14.97 25.23 -31.45
N LYS A 20 -16.28 25.20 -31.16
CA LYS A 20 -17.29 26.06 -31.78
C LYS A 20 -18.16 26.71 -30.70
N LEU A 21 -18.75 27.84 -31.01
CA LEU A 21 -19.68 28.56 -30.13
C LEU A 21 -21.11 28.11 -30.43
N LEU A 22 -21.82 27.59 -29.44
CA LEU A 22 -23.25 27.31 -29.52
C LEU A 22 -24.01 28.57 -29.11
N LYS A 23 -24.65 29.22 -30.07
CA LYS A 23 -25.47 30.42 -29.87
C LYS A 23 -26.85 30.21 -30.49
N ASN A 24 -27.91 30.36 -29.71
CA ASN A 24 -29.31 30.21 -30.14
C ASN A 24 -29.59 28.87 -30.87
N GLY A 25 -28.99 27.77 -30.40
CA GLY A 25 -29.16 26.44 -30.97
C GLY A 25 -28.41 26.18 -32.29
N ARG A 26 -27.53 27.09 -32.72
CA ARG A 26 -26.64 26.90 -33.89
C ARG A 26 -25.17 26.98 -33.48
N LEU A 27 -24.36 26.11 -34.07
CA LEU A 27 -22.90 26.12 -33.91
C LEU A 27 -22.31 27.15 -34.89
N VAL A 28 -21.59 28.12 -34.35
CA VAL A 28 -20.87 29.17 -35.07
C VAL A 28 -19.38 29.02 -34.80
N ASP A 29 -18.54 29.30 -35.79
CA ASP A 29 -17.09 29.29 -35.60
C ASP A 29 -16.68 30.43 -34.66
N LEU A 30 -15.74 30.16 -33.75
CA LEU A 30 -15.22 31.16 -32.81
C LEU A 30 -14.52 32.26 -33.61
N PRO A 31 -14.94 33.54 -33.50
CA PRO A 31 -14.24 34.63 -34.17
C PRO A 31 -12.86 34.83 -33.54
N SER A 32 -11.82 34.42 -34.26
CA SER A 32 -10.41 34.54 -33.86
C SER A 32 -9.97 36.00 -33.66
N GLU A 33 -10.69 36.96 -34.24
CA GLU A 33 -10.32 38.38 -34.29
C GLU A 33 -10.75 39.22 -33.07
N ALA A 34 -11.67 38.74 -32.23
CA ALA A 34 -12.24 39.55 -31.14
C ALA A 34 -11.50 39.44 -29.79
N LEU A 35 -10.36 38.72 -29.73
CA LEU A 35 -9.50 38.63 -28.54
C LEU A 35 -8.24 39.51 -28.63
N MET A 36 -8.11 40.33 -29.66
CA MET A 36 -7.01 41.30 -29.74
C MET A 36 -7.32 42.51 -28.85
N ALA A 37 -6.61 42.60 -27.72
CA ALA A 37 -6.55 43.81 -26.90
C ALA A 37 -6.13 45.00 -27.78
N PRO A 38 -6.65 46.22 -27.52
CA PRO A 38 -6.29 47.39 -28.30
C PRO A 38 -4.78 47.65 -28.20
N ALA A 39 -4.15 47.76 -29.37
CA ALA A 39 -2.72 47.98 -29.51
C ALA A 39 -2.39 49.45 -29.19
N ASP A 40 -1.87 49.70 -27.98
CA ASP A 40 -1.07 50.89 -27.71
C ASP A 40 0.41 50.58 -27.99
N ASP A 41 0.84 51.15 -29.11
CA ASP A 41 2.13 51.74 -29.45
C ASP A 41 3.48 51.13 -28.99
N LEU A 42 4.30 50.82 -30.01
CA LEU A 42 5.77 50.97 -30.08
C LEU A 42 6.75 49.92 -29.50
N THR A 43 6.35 48.72 -29.05
CA THR A 43 7.34 47.70 -28.59
C THR A 43 7.24 46.29 -29.21
N THR A 44 6.32 46.04 -30.13
CA THR A 44 6.03 44.67 -30.61
C THR A 44 6.65 44.28 -31.95
N GLN A 45 7.15 45.21 -32.76
CA GLN A 45 7.70 44.86 -34.08
C GLN A 45 9.08 44.20 -34.01
N GLU A 46 9.98 44.67 -33.13
CA GLU A 46 11.33 44.09 -33.02
C GLU A 46 11.31 42.70 -32.35
N MET A 47 10.46 42.50 -31.33
CA MET A 47 10.31 41.19 -30.68
C MET A 47 9.60 40.16 -31.57
N ALA A 48 8.68 40.58 -32.44
CA ALA A 48 8.01 39.66 -33.35
C ALA A 48 8.97 39.10 -34.43
N GLU A 49 9.90 39.91 -34.93
CA GLU A 49 10.92 39.46 -35.88
C GLU A 49 11.98 38.55 -35.25
N GLU A 50 12.39 38.80 -34.00
CA GLU A 50 13.31 37.90 -33.28
C GLU A 50 12.66 36.55 -32.94
N VAL A 51 11.40 36.55 -32.50
CA VAL A 51 10.65 35.32 -32.19
C VAL A 51 10.39 34.51 -33.47
N ALA A 52 10.11 35.16 -34.60
CA ALA A 52 9.99 34.48 -35.89
C ALA A 52 11.30 33.80 -36.30
N LYS A 53 12.44 34.50 -36.20
CA LYS A 53 13.77 33.93 -36.48
C LYS A 53 14.16 32.79 -35.53
N MET A 54 13.82 32.90 -34.24
CA MET A 54 14.04 31.83 -33.26
C MET A 54 13.17 30.59 -33.52
N SER A 55 11.92 30.78 -33.98
CA SER A 55 11.00 29.69 -34.28
C SER A 55 11.41 28.89 -35.54
N GLU A 56 12.09 29.56 -36.49
CA GLU A 56 12.57 28.94 -37.73
C GLU A 56 13.85 28.13 -37.49
N ALA A 57 14.73 28.58 -36.60
CA ALA A 57 15.93 27.86 -36.18
C ALA A 57 15.67 26.58 -35.35
N LEU A 58 14.45 26.38 -34.85
CA LEU A 58 14.06 25.21 -34.06
C LEU A 58 13.42 24.07 -34.89
N LYS A 59 13.15 24.28 -36.18
CA LYS A 59 12.48 23.28 -37.04
C LYS A 59 13.37 22.13 -37.53
N GLU A 60 14.70 22.20 -37.34
CA GLU A 60 15.63 21.23 -37.96
C GLU A 60 16.39 20.31 -36.99
N LYS A 61 16.06 20.30 -35.69
CA LYS A 61 16.61 19.28 -34.78
C LYS A 61 15.55 18.22 -34.50
N PRO A 62 15.80 16.92 -34.77
CA PRO A 62 14.91 15.87 -34.31
C PRO A 62 14.94 15.89 -32.78
N ALA A 63 13.87 16.40 -32.18
CA ALA A 63 13.68 16.27 -30.75
C ALA A 63 13.66 14.77 -30.43
N ALA A 64 14.50 14.33 -29.49
CA ALA A 64 14.41 12.98 -28.98
C ALA A 64 12.98 12.78 -28.45
N ASN A 65 12.23 11.86 -29.06
CA ASN A 65 10.87 11.49 -28.64
C ASN A 65 10.93 10.76 -27.29
N PHE A 66 11.17 11.52 -26.22
CA PHE A 66 11.12 11.10 -24.82
C PHE A 66 9.82 11.60 -24.17
N TYR A 67 8.70 11.42 -24.86
CA TYR A 67 7.37 11.61 -24.27
C TYR A 67 6.80 10.23 -23.95
N PHE A 68 6.74 9.92 -22.65
CA PHE A 68 5.96 8.79 -22.15
C PHE A 68 4.47 9.12 -22.35
N ASP A 69 3.77 8.33 -23.16
CA ASP A 69 2.30 8.39 -23.25
C ASP A 69 1.69 7.74 -21.99
N VAL A 70 0.50 8.16 -21.58
CA VAL A 70 -0.28 7.50 -20.52
C VAL A 70 -0.52 6.01 -20.87
N ASN A 71 -0.55 5.67 -22.16
CA ASN A 71 -0.58 4.29 -22.62
C ASN A 71 0.71 3.51 -22.32
N ASP A 72 1.89 4.15 -22.34
CA ASP A 72 3.16 3.51 -22.00
C ASP A 72 3.22 3.13 -20.52
N GLU A 73 2.57 3.92 -19.65
CA GLU A 73 2.42 3.60 -18.23
C GLU A 73 1.55 2.36 -18.00
N HIS A 74 0.47 2.21 -18.77
CA HIS A 74 -0.39 1.03 -18.71
C HIS A 74 0.30 -0.24 -19.24
N GLU A 75 1.10 -0.13 -20.30
CA GLU A 75 1.88 -1.24 -20.84
C GLU A 75 2.99 -1.67 -19.87
N ALA A 76 3.71 -0.72 -19.27
CA ALA A 76 4.72 -0.99 -18.24
C ALA A 76 4.11 -1.76 -17.05
N ARG A 77 2.94 -1.34 -16.55
CA ARG A 77 2.24 -2.02 -15.45
C ARG A 77 1.84 -3.46 -15.78
N ARG A 78 1.37 -3.71 -17.02
CA ARG A 78 0.98 -5.07 -17.47
C ARG A 78 2.19 -6.00 -17.59
N LEU A 79 3.32 -5.48 -18.04
CA LEU A 79 4.57 -6.23 -18.14
C LEU A 79 5.13 -6.57 -16.75
N THR A 80 5.07 -5.63 -15.81
CA THR A 80 5.47 -5.89 -14.41
C THR A 80 4.56 -6.93 -13.74
N SER A 81 3.23 -6.82 -13.86
CA SER A 81 2.31 -7.74 -13.19
C SER A 81 2.45 -9.18 -13.69
N LYS A 82 2.58 -9.37 -15.00
CA LYS A 82 2.71 -10.71 -15.61
C LYS A 82 4.03 -11.39 -15.20
N ASN A 83 5.13 -10.64 -15.16
CA ASN A 83 6.43 -11.14 -14.75
C ASN A 83 6.44 -11.52 -13.25
N GLU A 84 5.78 -10.74 -12.40
CA GLU A 84 5.65 -11.05 -10.97
C GLU A 84 4.76 -12.28 -10.70
N GLU A 85 3.68 -12.47 -11.45
CA GLU A 85 2.84 -13.67 -11.35
C GLU A 85 3.62 -14.95 -11.74
N ASP A 86 4.42 -14.88 -12.81
CA ASP A 86 5.24 -16.00 -13.28
C ASP A 86 6.35 -16.35 -12.28
N LYS A 87 7.03 -15.35 -11.70
CA LYS A 87 8.02 -15.54 -10.62
C LYS A 87 7.39 -16.20 -9.39
N ASN A 88 6.24 -15.69 -8.95
CA ASN A 88 5.54 -16.22 -7.77
C ASN A 88 5.09 -17.67 -7.99
N ARG A 89 4.65 -18.02 -9.19
CA ARG A 89 4.33 -19.40 -9.56
C ARG A 89 5.56 -20.30 -9.48
N ALA A 90 6.69 -19.85 -10.00
CA ALA A 90 7.93 -20.61 -9.99
C ALA A 90 8.50 -20.80 -8.57
N ILE A 91 8.44 -19.77 -7.71
CA ILE A 91 8.81 -19.87 -6.29
C ILE A 91 7.94 -20.90 -5.58
N LYS A 92 6.61 -20.86 -5.78
CA LYS A 92 5.69 -21.85 -5.19
C LYS A 92 6.02 -23.29 -5.62
N GLN A 93 6.37 -23.48 -6.90
CA GLN A 93 6.78 -24.80 -7.41
C GLN A 93 8.08 -25.27 -6.76
N HIS A 94 9.06 -24.39 -6.60
CA HIS A 94 10.33 -24.73 -5.96
C HIS A 94 10.17 -25.08 -4.48
N ILE A 95 9.37 -24.30 -3.73
CA ILE A 95 9.03 -24.62 -2.33
C ILE A 95 8.36 -26.00 -2.26
N LYS A 96 7.43 -26.29 -3.17
CA LYS A 96 6.77 -27.61 -3.23
C LYS A 96 7.77 -28.74 -3.47
N LYS A 97 8.73 -28.57 -4.39
CA LYS A 97 9.80 -29.54 -4.62
C LYS A 97 10.63 -29.81 -3.35
N ILE A 98 11.00 -28.75 -2.62
CA ILE A 98 11.74 -28.87 -1.35
C ILE A 98 10.91 -29.64 -0.31
N VAL A 99 9.61 -29.34 -0.19
CA VAL A 99 8.73 -30.08 0.73
C VAL A 99 8.65 -31.55 0.35
N ASP A 100 8.56 -31.88 -0.95
CA ASP A 100 8.54 -33.25 -1.42
C ASP A 100 9.88 -33.98 -1.17
N GLU A 101 11.02 -33.28 -1.24
CA GLU A 101 12.34 -33.82 -0.83
C GLU A 101 12.38 -34.14 0.67
N ILE A 102 11.91 -33.22 1.51
CA ILE A 102 11.86 -33.39 2.97
C ILE A 102 11.01 -34.62 3.33
N LEU A 103 9.86 -34.77 2.69
CA LEU A 103 8.96 -35.90 2.95
C LEU A 103 9.52 -37.25 2.48
N LYS A 104 10.26 -37.27 1.35
CA LYS A 104 10.93 -38.49 0.87
C LYS A 104 12.02 -38.96 1.84
N GLN A 105 12.72 -38.04 2.50
CA GLN A 105 13.79 -38.38 3.43
C GLN A 105 13.27 -38.98 4.75
N LEU A 106 12.06 -38.62 5.17
CA LEU A 106 11.50 -39.06 6.44
C LEU A 106 10.83 -40.45 6.38
N ASN A 107 10.71 -41.08 5.21
CA ASN A 107 10.14 -42.43 5.04
C ASN A 107 8.85 -42.68 5.86
N LEU A 108 8.03 -41.64 6.04
CA LEU A 108 6.86 -41.68 6.92
C LEU A 108 5.76 -42.55 6.29
N ALA A 109 5.38 -43.62 6.99
CA ALA A 109 4.23 -44.44 6.64
C ALA A 109 2.93 -43.73 7.04
N GLY A 110 2.53 -42.72 6.28
CA GLY A 110 1.33 -41.91 6.54
C GLY A 110 0.30 -42.00 5.43
N GLY A 111 -0.99 -42.07 5.79
CA GLY A 111 -2.10 -41.97 4.82
C GLY A 111 -2.08 -40.62 4.08
N ALA A 112 -2.65 -40.57 2.87
CA ALA A 112 -2.61 -39.38 1.99
C ALA A 112 -3.11 -38.08 2.66
N MET A 113 -4.04 -38.20 3.61
CA MET A 113 -4.58 -37.07 4.37
C MET A 113 -3.57 -36.47 5.36
N LEU A 114 -2.82 -37.33 6.08
CA LEU A 114 -1.74 -36.91 6.98
C LEU A 114 -0.61 -36.24 6.21
N MET A 115 -0.29 -36.75 5.02
CA MET A 115 0.74 -36.15 4.15
C MET A 115 0.38 -34.73 3.71
N THR A 116 -0.89 -34.47 3.37
CA THR A 116 -1.33 -33.12 2.97
C THR A 116 -1.27 -32.14 4.15
N GLN A 117 -1.65 -32.59 5.34
CA GLN A 117 -1.54 -31.77 6.56
C GLN A 117 -0.08 -31.50 6.91
N LEU A 118 0.79 -32.50 6.79
CA LEU A 118 2.22 -32.38 7.03
C LEU A 118 2.87 -31.40 6.04
N GLN A 119 2.52 -31.48 4.75
CA GLN A 119 2.95 -30.52 3.73
C GLN A 119 2.60 -29.08 4.13
N ASN A 120 1.37 -28.84 4.59
CA ASN A 120 0.94 -27.50 4.99
C ASN A 120 1.72 -26.98 6.20
N ILE A 121 2.00 -27.86 7.17
CA ILE A 121 2.82 -27.52 8.35
C ILE A 121 4.25 -27.15 7.92
N ILE A 122 4.85 -27.95 7.04
CA ILE A 122 6.20 -27.70 6.51
C ILE A 122 6.25 -26.39 5.72
N ILE A 123 5.28 -26.15 4.83
CA ILE A 123 5.19 -24.90 4.05
C ILE A 123 5.05 -23.70 4.97
N SER A 124 4.21 -23.79 6.01
CA SER A 124 4.00 -22.71 6.98
C SER A 124 5.28 -22.37 7.74
N ARG A 125 6.08 -23.38 8.11
CA ARG A 125 7.37 -23.16 8.77
C ARG A 125 8.44 -22.60 7.81
N LEU A 126 8.53 -23.13 6.59
CA LEU A 126 9.48 -22.65 5.57
C LEU A 126 9.21 -21.20 5.14
N LYS A 127 7.95 -20.75 5.19
CA LYS A 127 7.54 -19.36 4.94
C LYS A 127 7.61 -18.45 6.16
N ASP A 128 8.10 -18.95 7.29
CA ASP A 128 8.21 -18.23 8.55
C ASP A 128 6.89 -17.72 9.15
N VAL A 129 5.76 -18.32 8.76
CA VAL A 129 4.43 -18.01 9.30
C VAL A 129 4.20 -18.68 10.66
N ARG A 130 4.99 -19.72 10.98
CA ARG A 130 4.86 -20.49 12.22
C ARG A 130 6.18 -20.59 12.96
N SER A 131 6.15 -20.41 14.28
CA SER A 131 7.32 -20.57 15.16
C SER A 131 7.73 -22.04 15.31
N LEU A 132 8.96 -22.28 15.81
CA LEU A 132 9.47 -23.64 16.07
C LEU A 132 8.59 -24.37 17.10
N ALA A 133 8.19 -23.67 18.16
CA ALA A 133 7.34 -24.22 19.23
C ALA A 133 5.97 -24.65 18.70
N GLU A 134 5.28 -23.79 17.95
CA GLU A 134 3.98 -24.10 17.34
C GLU A 134 4.09 -25.22 16.29
N THR A 135 5.20 -25.27 15.56
CA THR A 135 5.45 -26.34 14.58
C THR A 135 5.55 -27.68 15.29
N ARG A 136 6.36 -27.75 16.36
CA ARG A 136 6.50 -28.96 17.18
C ARG A 136 5.18 -29.41 17.77
N GLU A 137 4.43 -28.50 18.40
CA GLU A 137 3.13 -28.82 18.99
C GLU A 137 2.14 -29.34 17.94
N THR A 138 2.09 -28.70 16.78
CA THR A 138 1.18 -29.13 15.72
C THR A 138 1.56 -30.50 15.16
N LEU A 139 2.87 -30.78 14.99
CA LEU A 139 3.35 -32.09 14.53
C LEU A 139 2.98 -33.20 15.53
N LEU A 140 3.16 -32.95 16.83
CA LEU A 140 2.75 -33.88 17.89
C LEU A 140 1.23 -34.10 17.90
N ARG A 141 0.44 -33.05 17.66
CA ARG A 141 -1.03 -33.14 17.54
C ARG A 141 -1.47 -33.98 16.34
N GLN A 142 -0.67 -34.04 15.28
CA GLN A 142 -0.92 -34.92 14.12
C GLN A 142 -0.51 -36.37 14.37
N GLY A 143 -0.02 -36.70 15.57
CA GLY A 143 0.33 -38.07 15.95
C GLY A 143 1.73 -38.51 15.53
N LEU A 144 2.62 -37.58 15.16
CA LEU A 144 4.04 -37.90 14.98
C LEU A 144 4.72 -38.15 16.32
N ALA A 145 5.68 -39.08 16.36
CA ALA A 145 6.50 -39.29 17.54
C ALA A 145 7.40 -38.07 17.80
N THR A 146 7.80 -37.88 19.07
CA THR A 146 8.65 -36.75 19.49
C THR A 146 9.99 -36.72 18.74
N ASP A 147 10.53 -37.89 18.42
CA ASP A 147 11.82 -38.04 17.72
C ASP A 147 11.67 -37.67 16.24
N GLU A 148 10.65 -38.22 15.57
CA GLU A 148 10.31 -37.92 14.16
C GLU A 148 9.99 -36.43 13.96
N ALA A 149 9.26 -35.81 14.89
CA ALA A 149 8.95 -34.39 14.84
C ALA A 149 10.22 -33.53 14.98
N SER A 150 11.19 -33.97 15.79
CA SER A 150 12.45 -33.25 15.99
C SER A 150 13.37 -33.39 14.77
N GLU A 151 13.44 -34.58 14.16
CA GLU A 151 14.15 -34.83 12.91
C GLU A 151 13.58 -33.99 11.75
N LEU A 152 12.25 -33.94 11.63
CA LEU A 152 11.58 -33.11 10.63
C LEU A 152 11.87 -31.62 10.84
N ILE A 153 11.84 -31.13 12.08
CA ILE A 153 12.19 -29.73 12.39
C ILE A 153 13.63 -29.42 11.98
N ASN A 154 14.59 -30.28 12.32
CA ASN A 154 15.99 -30.08 11.93
C ASN A 154 16.17 -30.01 10.41
N LEU A 155 15.47 -30.88 9.68
CA LEU A 155 15.52 -30.92 8.23
C LEU A 155 14.87 -29.69 7.59
N ILE A 156 13.77 -29.19 8.17
CA ILE A 156 13.14 -27.93 7.76
C ILE A 156 14.10 -26.75 7.97
N GLU A 157 14.74 -26.65 9.14
CA GLU A 157 15.68 -25.55 9.42
C GLU A 157 16.89 -25.56 8.49
N GLN A 158 17.41 -26.75 8.14
CA GLN A 158 18.52 -26.88 7.18
C GLN A 158 18.16 -26.33 5.80
N LYS A 159 16.92 -26.54 5.34
CA LYS A 159 16.42 -26.07 4.04
C LYS A 159 15.81 -24.67 4.09
N ARG A 160 15.51 -24.15 5.29
CA ARG A 160 14.89 -22.83 5.51
C ARG A 160 15.72 -21.70 4.91
N ALA A 161 17.03 -21.70 5.10
CA ALA A 161 17.92 -20.67 4.56
C ALA A 161 17.82 -20.56 3.02
N GLN A 162 17.69 -21.69 2.33
CA GLN A 162 17.56 -21.74 0.87
C GLN A 162 16.22 -21.14 0.41
N VAL A 163 15.13 -21.43 1.13
CA VAL A 163 13.79 -20.90 0.84
C VAL A 163 13.70 -19.41 1.17
N GLU A 164 14.33 -18.96 2.26
CA GLU A 164 14.32 -17.56 2.67
C GLU A 164 15.10 -16.68 1.67
N GLU A 165 16.26 -17.15 1.21
CA GLU A 165 17.03 -16.47 0.17
C GLU A 165 16.26 -16.40 -1.15
N LEU A 166 15.54 -17.47 -1.51
CA LEU A 166 14.66 -17.52 -2.67
C LEU A 166 13.52 -16.50 -2.62
N ILE A 167 12.86 -16.37 -1.47
CA ILE A 167 11.77 -15.41 -1.27
C ILE A 167 12.30 -13.98 -1.28
N LYS A 168 13.48 -13.73 -0.69
CA LYS A 168 14.09 -12.39 -0.62
C LYS A 168 14.68 -11.92 -1.95
N THR A 169 15.32 -12.81 -2.71
CA THR A 169 16.05 -12.44 -3.93
C THR A 169 15.19 -12.57 -5.20
N GLY A 170 14.11 -13.36 -5.15
CA GLY A 170 13.30 -13.69 -6.33
C GLY A 170 14.07 -14.42 -7.44
N LYS A 171 15.33 -14.81 -7.19
CA LYS A 171 16.20 -15.51 -8.12
C LYS A 171 16.12 -16.99 -7.83
N ILE A 172 15.42 -17.73 -8.67
CA ILE A 172 15.37 -19.19 -8.60
C ILE A 172 16.79 -19.69 -8.94
N PRO A 173 17.45 -20.47 -8.06
CA PRO A 173 18.66 -21.16 -8.45
C PRO A 173 18.25 -22.13 -9.55
N ILE A 174 18.81 -21.93 -10.74
CA ILE A 174 18.70 -22.88 -11.85
C ILE A 174 19.48 -24.12 -11.41
N VAL A 175 18.82 -25.01 -10.68
CA VAL A 175 19.33 -26.35 -10.46
C VAL A 175 19.18 -27.06 -11.80
N ALA A 176 20.30 -27.14 -12.52
CA ALA A 176 20.44 -27.96 -13.70
C ALA A 176 20.17 -29.43 -13.32
N GLU A 177 19.00 -29.94 -13.69
CA GLU A 177 18.76 -31.38 -13.71
C GLU A 177 19.34 -31.96 -15.00
N ALA A 178 20.58 -32.45 -14.85
CA ALA A 178 21.22 -33.60 -15.48
C ALA A 178 21.19 -33.78 -17.01
N SER A 179 22.37 -33.60 -17.61
CA SER A 179 22.88 -34.58 -18.60
C SER A 179 24.24 -35.08 -18.12
N LYS A 180 24.35 -36.41 -18.06
CA LYS A 180 25.54 -37.19 -17.74
C LYS A 180 26.70 -36.80 -18.67
N ASP A 181 27.87 -36.48 -18.12
CA ASP A 181 29.12 -37.11 -18.53
C ASP A 181 30.22 -36.91 -17.47
N GLU A 182 31.13 -37.86 -17.44
CA GLU A 182 32.13 -38.09 -16.40
C GLU A 182 33.21 -37.01 -16.25
N SER A 183 33.75 -36.98 -15.02
CA SER A 183 35.16 -36.71 -14.66
C SER A 183 35.64 -35.25 -14.57
N ILE A 184 35.92 -34.79 -13.34
CA ILE A 184 37.27 -34.66 -12.71
C ILE A 184 37.15 -33.83 -11.41
N GLU A 185 37.66 -34.40 -10.33
CA GLU A 185 37.82 -33.91 -8.94
C GLU A 185 38.99 -32.87 -8.79
N PRO A 186 39.34 -32.34 -7.59
CA PRO A 186 38.62 -31.36 -6.76
C PRO A 186 39.60 -30.25 -6.27
N SER A 187 39.24 -29.54 -5.18
CA SER A 187 40.09 -28.81 -4.20
C SER A 187 39.90 -27.29 -4.16
N LYS A 188 39.34 -26.77 -3.05
CA LYS A 188 40.14 -26.22 -1.94
C LYS A 188 39.27 -25.77 -0.77
N GLN A 189 39.51 -26.45 0.36
CA GLN A 189 39.21 -26.02 1.72
C GLN A 189 40.01 -24.75 2.05
N VAL A 190 39.44 -23.81 2.80
CA VAL A 190 40.19 -23.07 3.83
C VAL A 190 39.31 -22.86 5.06
N SER A 191 39.94 -23.10 6.19
CA SER A 191 39.53 -23.20 7.58
C SER A 191 39.25 -21.88 8.32
N LEU A 192 38.41 -22.00 9.35
CA LEU A 192 38.48 -21.40 10.70
C LEU A 192 39.64 -20.44 11.01
N VAL A 193 39.32 -19.26 11.57
CA VAL A 193 39.92 -18.77 12.84
C VAL A 193 38.90 -17.86 13.56
N VAL A 194 38.56 -18.25 14.79
CA VAL A 194 38.00 -17.40 15.85
C VAL A 194 39.17 -16.67 16.49
N ASP A 195 39.08 -15.35 16.69
CA ASP A 195 39.82 -14.74 17.80
C ASP A 195 39.08 -13.54 18.39
N THR A 196 39.07 -13.56 19.72
CA THR A 196 38.46 -12.63 20.66
C THR A 196 39.38 -11.46 20.93
N ARG A 197 38.88 -10.22 20.95
CA ARG A 197 39.33 -9.22 21.94
C ARG A 197 38.42 -7.99 22.01
N ALA A 198 38.12 -7.61 23.23
CA ALA A 198 37.43 -6.39 23.64
C ALA A 198 38.30 -5.14 23.46
N GLU A 199 37.66 -4.00 23.18
CA GLU A 199 38.02 -2.70 23.75
C GLU A 199 36.78 -1.80 23.91
N GLU A 200 36.65 -1.23 25.10
CA GLU A 200 35.80 -0.10 25.45
C GLU A 200 36.48 1.21 25.02
N VAL A 201 35.74 2.20 24.48
CA VAL A 201 36.01 3.63 24.72
C VAL A 201 34.71 4.45 24.74
N LYS A 202 34.57 5.24 25.80
CA LYS A 202 33.50 6.21 26.13
C LYS A 202 33.53 7.46 25.23
N LYS A 203 32.36 8.10 25.00
CA LYS A 203 32.21 9.57 25.13
C LYS A 203 30.74 10.07 25.15
N ASP A 204 30.39 10.58 26.32
CA ASP A 204 29.57 11.75 26.67
C ASP A 204 28.47 12.33 25.76
N ARG A 205 27.25 12.33 26.34
CA ARG A 205 26.34 13.46 26.65
C ARG A 205 26.24 14.61 25.62
N LEU A 206 25.01 14.99 25.26
CA LEU A 206 24.32 16.13 25.89
C LEU A 206 22.88 16.36 25.34
N LYS A 207 21.93 16.39 26.29
CA LYS A 207 20.85 17.37 26.51
C LYS A 207 19.56 17.38 25.67
N GLU A 208 18.55 16.83 26.33
CA GLU A 208 17.20 17.37 26.52
C GLU A 208 17.13 18.91 26.55
N LYS A 209 16.12 19.45 25.86
CA LYS A 209 15.49 20.73 26.20
C LYS A 209 13.98 20.56 26.17
N LYS A 210 13.39 20.57 27.37
CA LYS A 210 11.97 20.83 27.61
C LYS A 210 11.76 22.34 27.50
N MET A 211 10.80 22.77 26.70
CA MET A 211 10.12 24.05 26.89
C MET A 211 8.63 23.79 26.89
N ALA A 212 8.04 24.02 28.06
CA ALA A 212 6.62 24.15 28.27
C ALA A 212 6.15 25.45 27.62
N VAL A 213 5.08 25.36 26.83
CA VAL A 213 4.13 26.45 26.63
C VAL A 213 2.75 25.82 26.76
N GLU A 214 2.17 25.96 27.95
CA GLU A 214 0.78 25.67 28.20
C GLU A 214 -0.08 26.69 27.44
N LYS A 215 -0.88 26.20 26.49
CA LYS A 215 -2.11 26.87 26.09
C LYS A 215 -3.22 25.83 26.15
N LYS A 216 -3.92 25.81 27.29
CA LYS A 216 -5.16 25.04 27.46
C LYS A 216 -6.15 25.48 26.37
N LEU A 217 -6.38 24.60 25.42
CA LEU A 217 -7.54 24.64 24.54
C LEU A 217 -8.41 23.45 24.93
N ASP A 218 -9.65 23.76 25.29
CA ASP A 218 -10.65 22.78 25.68
C ASP A 218 -10.80 21.69 24.62
N MET A 219 -10.35 20.51 25.01
CA MET A 219 -10.25 19.29 24.19
C MET A 219 -11.39 18.32 24.52
N GLN A 220 -12.61 18.84 24.61
CA GLN A 220 -13.79 18.03 24.88
C GLN A 220 -14.64 17.90 23.62
N GLY A 221 -14.89 16.67 23.18
CA GLY A 221 -15.97 16.46 22.22
C GLY A 221 -16.18 15.09 21.62
N VAL A 222 -15.22 14.16 21.66
CA VAL A 222 -15.46 12.81 21.15
C VAL A 222 -15.33 11.82 22.28
N LYS A 223 -16.48 11.32 22.75
CA LYS A 223 -16.54 10.27 23.76
C LYS A 223 -16.24 8.93 23.10
N TYR A 224 -15.13 8.33 23.51
CA TYR A 224 -14.85 6.93 23.25
C TYR A 224 -15.57 6.10 24.29
N ASP A 225 -16.22 5.02 23.86
CA ASP A 225 -16.90 4.13 24.79
C ASP A 225 -15.85 3.26 25.50
N GLN A 226 -15.75 3.42 26.82
CA GLN A 226 -14.82 2.64 27.64
C GLN A 226 -15.46 1.33 28.02
N GLY A 227 -15.33 0.34 27.14
CA GLY A 227 -15.53 -1.06 27.49
C GLY A 227 -16.47 -1.81 26.55
N HIS A 228 -16.09 -3.05 26.26
CA HIS A 228 -17.05 -4.08 25.91
C HIS A 228 -17.85 -4.41 27.17
N GLN A 229 -18.89 -3.63 27.47
CA GLN A 229 -20.02 -4.12 28.25
C GLN A 229 -21.19 -4.23 27.29
N ALA A 230 -21.67 -5.46 27.09
CA ALA A 230 -22.93 -5.71 26.43
C ALA A 230 -24.02 -4.98 27.23
N VAL A 231 -24.46 -3.83 26.73
CA VAL A 231 -25.60 -3.10 27.29
C VAL A 231 -26.84 -3.91 26.97
N ALA A 232 -27.47 -4.48 28.00
CA ALA A 232 -28.78 -5.09 27.85
C ALA A 232 -29.79 -3.99 27.47
N GLY A 233 -30.27 -3.99 26.22
CA GLY A 233 -31.50 -3.28 25.85
C GLY A 233 -31.47 -2.30 24.69
N GLU A 234 -30.39 -2.18 23.91
CA GLU A 234 -30.49 -1.52 22.58
C GLU A 234 -30.62 -2.60 21.50
N GLU A 235 -31.60 -2.40 20.60
CA GLU A 235 -31.87 -3.27 19.46
C GLU A 235 -30.55 -3.69 18.80
N ILE A 236 -30.26 -4.98 18.87
CA ILE A 236 -29.11 -5.58 18.21
C ILE A 236 -29.42 -5.46 16.72
N ALA A 237 -28.99 -4.36 16.11
CA ALA A 237 -29.06 -4.16 14.67
C ALA A 237 -28.46 -5.42 14.05
N HIS A 238 -29.30 -6.16 13.32
CA HIS A 238 -28.93 -7.43 12.71
C HIS A 238 -27.56 -7.30 12.07
N HIS A 239 -26.59 -8.07 12.56
CA HIS A 239 -25.30 -8.14 11.88
C HIS A 239 -25.62 -8.57 10.44
N ILE A 240 -25.34 -7.73 9.47
CA ILE A 240 -25.21 -8.24 8.12
C ILE A 240 -23.87 -8.95 8.17
N THR A 241 -23.83 -10.23 7.78
CA THR A 241 -22.56 -10.96 7.70
C THR A 241 -21.78 -10.41 6.51
N VAL A 242 -21.21 -9.21 6.67
CA VAL A 242 -20.28 -8.59 5.73
C VAL A 242 -18.91 -9.23 5.92
N GLY A 243 -18.22 -9.50 4.81
CA GLY A 243 -16.87 -10.05 4.89
C GLY A 243 -15.88 -9.04 5.49
N PRO A 244 -14.69 -9.48 5.96
CA PRO A 244 -13.73 -8.59 6.62
C PRO A 244 -13.30 -7.38 5.77
N VAL A 245 -13.25 -7.54 4.44
CA VAL A 245 -12.97 -6.44 3.50
C VAL A 245 -14.14 -5.45 3.43
N ASP A 246 -15.38 -5.95 3.44
CA ASP A 246 -16.57 -5.11 3.38
C ASP A 246 -16.81 -4.38 4.70
N GLU A 247 -16.46 -4.99 5.84
CA GLU A 247 -16.44 -4.32 7.14
C GLU A 247 -15.50 -3.10 7.13
N ILE A 248 -14.28 -3.26 6.60
CA ILE A 248 -13.31 -2.16 6.50
C ILE A 248 -13.84 -1.07 5.55
N ARG A 249 -14.45 -1.46 4.43
CA ARG A 249 -15.03 -0.51 3.46
C ARG A 249 -16.14 0.32 4.07
N GLN A 250 -17.00 -0.29 4.87
CA GLN A 250 -18.18 0.35 5.45
C GLN A 250 -17.90 1.04 6.77
N LEU A 251 -16.64 1.03 7.24
CA LEU A 251 -16.25 1.60 8.52
C LEU A 251 -16.62 3.09 8.60
N SER A 252 -17.61 3.38 9.43
CA SER A 252 -18.08 4.73 9.71
C SER A 252 -17.26 5.42 10.80
N LEU A 253 -17.39 6.75 10.90
CA LEU A 253 -16.76 7.51 11.99
C LEU A 253 -17.21 7.07 13.38
N LYS A 254 -18.47 6.65 13.52
CA LYS A 254 -19.03 6.16 14.80
C LYS A 254 -18.45 4.80 15.17
N GLU A 255 -18.33 3.89 14.21
CA GLU A 255 -17.75 2.57 14.43
C GLU A 255 -16.26 2.66 14.73
N PHE A 256 -15.51 3.52 14.03
CA PHE A 256 -14.10 3.77 14.34
C PHE A 256 -13.91 4.19 15.81
N ARG A 257 -14.76 5.07 16.33
CA ARG A 257 -14.74 5.51 17.74
C ARG A 257 -15.13 4.43 18.74
N ARG A 258 -15.87 3.41 18.30
CA ARG A 258 -16.25 2.23 19.10
C ARG A 258 -15.22 1.10 19.00
N LEU A 259 -14.35 1.15 17.99
CA LEU A 259 -13.40 0.07 17.70
C LEU A 259 -12.34 -0.07 18.79
N GLY A 260 -12.02 0.98 19.55
CA GLY A 260 -11.08 0.95 20.67
C GLY A 260 -11.46 1.96 21.75
N ALA A 261 -10.81 1.90 22.92
CA ALA A 261 -11.08 2.82 24.03
C ALA A 261 -10.49 4.23 23.78
N ASN A 262 -9.61 4.36 22.79
CA ASN A 262 -8.99 5.61 22.37
C ASN A 262 -8.66 5.54 20.86
N PRO A 263 -8.37 6.68 20.20
CA PRO A 263 -8.12 6.71 18.76
C PRO A 263 -6.98 5.79 18.32
N ARG A 264 -5.92 5.69 19.14
CA ARG A 264 -4.74 4.85 18.85
C ARG A 264 -5.12 3.37 18.82
N GLU A 265 -5.83 2.89 19.83
CA GLU A 265 -6.28 1.50 19.90
C GLU A 265 -7.22 1.17 18.74
N ALA A 266 -8.12 2.09 18.36
CA ALA A 266 -9.00 1.90 17.20
C ALA A 266 -8.20 1.68 15.90
N ALA A 267 -7.15 2.49 15.67
CA ALA A 267 -6.30 2.33 14.51
C ALA A 267 -5.41 1.09 14.57
N GLU A 268 -4.95 0.68 15.75
CA GLU A 268 -4.21 -0.57 15.95
C GLU A 268 -5.10 -1.78 15.61
N ARG A 269 -6.34 -1.83 16.07
CA ARG A 269 -7.28 -2.91 15.70
C ARG A 269 -7.62 -2.93 14.21
N LEU A 270 -7.70 -1.76 13.59
CA LEU A 270 -7.90 -1.68 12.14
C LEU A 270 -6.67 -2.20 11.38
N LEU A 271 -5.46 -1.84 11.84
CA LEU A 271 -4.21 -2.36 11.28
C LEU A 271 -4.12 -3.87 11.44
N GLU A 272 -4.47 -4.40 12.61
CA GLU A 272 -4.55 -5.85 12.87
C GLU A 272 -5.54 -6.53 11.92
N LYS A 273 -6.75 -5.99 11.73
CA LYS A 273 -7.72 -6.52 10.75
C LYS A 273 -7.13 -6.61 9.34
N ILE A 274 -6.38 -5.59 8.90
CA ILE A 274 -5.69 -5.62 7.59
C ILE A 274 -4.53 -6.62 7.59
N GLY A 275 -3.81 -6.77 8.71
CA GLY A 275 -2.75 -7.78 8.88
C GLY A 275 -3.30 -9.21 8.81
N LEU A 276 -4.47 -9.48 9.40
CA LEU A 276 -5.12 -10.80 9.27
C LEU A 276 -5.48 -11.12 7.81
N LEU A 277 -5.82 -10.11 7.00
CA LEU A 277 -6.03 -10.31 5.56
C LEU A 277 -4.72 -10.62 4.82
N GLU A 278 -3.59 -10.07 5.29
CA GLU A 278 -2.26 -10.38 4.77
C GLU A 278 -1.86 -11.83 5.01
N ASP A 279 -2.15 -12.36 6.21
CA ASP A 279 -1.90 -13.76 6.57
C ASP A 279 -2.62 -14.73 5.63
N GLU A 280 -3.80 -14.34 5.13
CA GLU A 280 -4.54 -15.12 4.14
C GLU A 280 -3.95 -14.97 2.72
N SER A 281 -3.66 -13.75 2.29
CA SER A 281 -2.89 -13.46 1.06
C SER A 281 -2.56 -11.98 0.90
N LEU A 282 -1.47 -11.67 0.20
CA LEU A 282 -1.14 -10.29 -0.21
C LEU A 282 -2.26 -9.64 -1.05
N ILE A 283 -3.00 -10.42 -1.84
CA ILE A 283 -4.14 -9.92 -2.62
C ILE A 283 -5.25 -9.44 -1.69
N LYS A 284 -5.52 -10.18 -0.61
CA LYS A 284 -6.50 -9.79 0.41
C LYS A 284 -6.02 -8.60 1.25
N LYS A 285 -4.73 -8.50 1.57
CA LYS A 285 -4.15 -7.26 2.14
C LYS A 285 -4.43 -6.06 1.24
N ALA A 286 -4.12 -6.17 -0.05
CA ALA A 286 -4.37 -5.11 -1.02
C ALA A 286 -5.86 -4.75 -1.13
N ALA A 287 -6.75 -5.75 -1.09
CA ALA A 287 -8.19 -5.54 -1.03
C ALA A 287 -8.62 -4.81 0.26
N GLY A 288 -8.03 -5.15 1.41
CA GLY A 288 -8.26 -4.49 2.70
C GLY A 288 -7.78 -3.04 2.71
N ILE A 289 -6.60 -2.75 2.16
CA ILE A 289 -6.08 -1.38 2.02
C ILE A 289 -6.97 -0.57 1.08
N LYS A 290 -7.39 -1.15 -0.05
CA LYS A 290 -8.32 -0.50 -0.98
C LYS A 290 -9.66 -0.20 -0.30
N ALA A 291 -10.21 -1.16 0.44
CA ALA A 291 -11.43 -0.98 1.21
C ALA A 291 -11.26 0.13 2.27
N TRP A 292 -10.11 0.19 2.95
CA TRP A 292 -9.82 1.26 3.90
C TRP A 292 -9.84 2.64 3.24
N HIS A 293 -9.27 2.77 2.03
CA HIS A 293 -9.33 4.03 1.29
C HIS A 293 -10.75 4.43 0.87
N GLU A 294 -11.67 3.47 0.78
CA GLU A 294 -13.08 3.71 0.47
C GLU A 294 -13.92 4.05 1.72
N SER A 295 -13.36 3.88 2.93
CA SER A 295 -14.07 4.11 4.20
C SER A 295 -14.38 5.58 4.47
N GLU A 296 -15.46 5.84 5.22
CA GLU A 296 -15.85 7.20 5.62
C GLU A 296 -14.74 7.90 6.42
N VAL A 297 -14.03 7.14 7.26
CA VAL A 297 -12.93 7.64 8.09
C VAL A 297 -11.79 8.18 7.22
N TYR A 298 -11.38 7.43 6.20
CA TYR A 298 -10.32 7.85 5.29
C TYR A 298 -10.74 9.02 4.41
N GLN A 299 -11.99 9.04 3.95
CA GLN A 299 -12.53 10.16 3.17
C GLN A 299 -12.59 11.45 4.01
N ALA A 300 -12.98 11.35 5.28
CA ALA A 300 -12.93 12.48 6.22
C ALA A 300 -11.49 12.99 6.39
N TYR A 301 -10.51 12.09 6.58
CA TYR A 301 -9.08 12.45 6.64
C TYR A 301 -8.61 13.23 5.40
N LEU A 302 -8.90 12.73 4.20
CA LEU A 302 -8.53 13.40 2.95
C LEU A 302 -9.20 14.77 2.82
N SER A 303 -10.48 14.88 3.15
CA SER A 303 -11.22 16.14 3.03
C SER A 303 -10.66 17.23 3.96
N ILE A 304 -10.33 16.87 5.21
CA ILE A 304 -9.73 17.79 6.17
C ILE A 304 -8.34 18.22 5.69
N GLY A 305 -7.51 17.27 5.23
CA GLY A 305 -6.18 17.56 4.69
C GLY A 305 -6.23 18.48 3.47
N ALA A 306 -7.12 18.20 2.52
CA ALA A 306 -7.30 19.00 1.31
C ALA A 306 -7.75 20.44 1.61
N VAL A 307 -8.69 20.62 2.55
CA VAL A 307 -9.14 21.96 2.98
C VAL A 307 -8.03 22.70 3.72
N SER A 308 -7.29 22.02 4.60
CA SER A 308 -6.15 22.62 5.30
C SER A 308 -5.09 23.13 4.33
N MET A 309 -4.73 22.33 3.32
CA MET A 309 -3.74 22.72 2.31
C MET A 309 -4.24 23.82 1.37
N SER A 310 -5.47 23.70 0.84
CA SER A 310 -6.02 24.67 -0.11
C SER A 310 -6.26 26.05 0.53
N GLN A 311 -6.71 26.08 1.78
CA GLN A 311 -6.99 27.32 2.51
C GLN A 311 -5.80 27.82 3.33
N LYS A 312 -4.67 27.07 3.35
CA LYS A 312 -3.49 27.34 4.18
C LYS A 312 -3.84 27.55 5.67
N LYS A 313 -4.80 26.78 6.17
CA LYS A 313 -5.26 26.81 7.57
C LYS A 313 -4.71 25.61 8.33
N PRO A 314 -4.41 25.76 9.64
CA PRO A 314 -4.05 24.61 10.47
C PRO A 314 -5.22 23.63 10.54
N VAL A 315 -4.90 22.33 10.60
CA VAL A 315 -5.88 21.23 10.60
C VAL A 315 -6.89 21.38 11.74
N GLU A 316 -6.46 21.83 12.91
CA GLU A 316 -7.31 22.05 14.09
C GLU A 316 -8.35 23.14 13.87
N GLN A 317 -8.06 24.12 13.00
CA GLN A 317 -9.04 25.14 12.64
C GLN A 317 -10.06 24.57 11.65
N VAL A 318 -9.61 23.80 10.67
CA VAL A 318 -10.50 23.13 9.70
C VAL A 318 -11.45 22.17 10.39
N ILE A 319 -10.96 21.37 11.34
CA ILE A 319 -11.79 20.45 12.14
C ILE A 319 -12.87 21.22 12.90
N ARG A 320 -12.54 22.38 13.48
CA ARG A 320 -13.51 23.24 14.16
C ARG A 320 -14.58 23.78 13.20
N GLU A 321 -14.18 24.20 12.00
CA GLU A 321 -15.11 24.65 10.96
C GLU A 321 -16.03 23.51 10.49
N PHE A 322 -15.49 22.30 10.32
CA PHE A 322 -16.28 21.11 9.94
C PHE A 322 -17.28 20.74 11.04
N ARG A 323 -16.85 20.77 12.30
CA ARG A 323 -17.72 20.54 13.46
C ARG A 323 -18.82 21.59 13.55
N ALA A 324 -18.51 22.87 13.32
CA ALA A 324 -19.49 23.96 13.34
C ALA A 324 -20.50 23.87 12.18
N ALA A 325 -20.10 23.28 11.05
CA ALA A 325 -20.93 23.08 9.87
C ALA A 325 -21.61 21.70 9.81
N ASP A 326 -21.59 20.93 10.91
CA ASP A 326 -22.14 19.57 11.01
C ASP A 326 -21.68 18.62 9.89
N LYS A 327 -20.44 18.80 9.43
CA LYS A 327 -19.79 17.93 8.44
C LYS A 327 -19.10 16.76 9.14
N PRO A 328 -19.00 15.58 8.50
CA PRO A 328 -18.18 14.47 9.00
C PRO A 328 -16.76 14.94 9.32
N TYR A 329 -16.30 14.71 10.55
CA TYR A 329 -15.01 15.20 11.02
C TYR A 329 -14.28 14.17 11.89
N LEU A 330 -12.96 14.24 11.84
CA LEU A 330 -12.04 13.59 12.77
C LEU A 330 -11.60 14.60 13.83
N ALA A 331 -11.54 14.19 15.08
CA ALA A 331 -10.86 14.96 16.13
C ALA A 331 -9.36 15.09 15.81
N PRO A 332 -8.65 16.08 16.38
CA PRO A 332 -7.23 16.28 16.12
C PRO A 332 -6.39 15.02 16.39
N GLU A 333 -6.69 14.29 17.46
CA GLU A 333 -6.01 13.04 17.81
C GLU A 333 -6.33 11.93 16.81
N GLU A 334 -7.59 11.84 16.39
CA GLU A 334 -8.05 10.89 15.37
C GLU A 334 -7.33 11.14 14.05
N PHE A 335 -7.22 12.39 13.63
CA PHE A 335 -6.55 12.79 12.40
C PHE A 335 -5.08 12.37 12.41
N ASN A 336 -4.37 12.64 13.50
CA ASN A 336 -2.96 12.28 13.65
C ASN A 336 -2.75 10.75 13.62
N VAL A 337 -3.60 10.01 14.33
CA VAL A 337 -3.52 8.55 14.35
C VAL A 337 -3.84 7.94 12.98
N VAL A 338 -4.83 8.48 12.26
CA VAL A 338 -5.14 8.06 10.89
C VAL A 338 -3.98 8.37 9.93
N ALA A 339 -3.30 9.51 10.11
CA ALA A 339 -2.08 9.82 9.35
C ALA A 339 -0.96 8.79 9.61
N ASP A 340 -0.74 8.43 10.87
CA ASP A 340 0.23 7.41 11.26
C ASP A 340 -0.13 6.02 10.70
N LEU A 341 -1.41 5.65 10.74
CA LEU A 341 -1.92 4.41 10.16
C LEU A 341 -1.66 4.37 8.65
N ASN A 342 -1.99 5.45 7.92
CA ASN A 342 -1.77 5.53 6.49
C ASN A 342 -0.29 5.41 6.12
N ARG A 343 0.61 5.95 6.96
CA ARG A 343 2.06 5.76 6.78
C ARG A 343 2.48 4.30 6.93
N LYS A 344 1.87 3.55 7.86
CA LYS A 344 2.16 2.12 8.05
C LYS A 344 1.64 1.25 6.90
N LEU A 345 0.52 1.64 6.27
CA LEU A 345 -0.09 0.89 5.17
C LEU A 345 0.57 1.12 3.79
N LEU A 346 1.51 2.08 3.70
CA LEU A 346 2.31 2.35 2.50
C LEU A 346 3.51 1.42 2.32
N TYR A 347 3.96 0.76 3.41
CA TYR A 347 5.06 -0.19 3.45
C TYR A 347 4.52 -1.62 3.57
#